data_AF-A0A9D2H619-F1
#
_entry.id   AF-A0A9D2H619-F1
#
_cell.length_a   1.000
_cell.length_b   1.000
_cell.length_c   1.000
_cell.angle_alpha   90.00
_cell.angle_beta   90.00
_cell.angle_gamma   90.00
#
_symmetry.space_group_name_H-M   'P 1'
#
loop_
_entity.id
_entity.type
_entity.pdbx_description
1 polymer ?
#
loop_
_entity_poly.entity_id
_entity_poly.type
_entity_poly.pdbx_seq_one_letter_code
_entity_poly.pdbx_strand_id
1 'polypeptide(L)'
;MTIARPDVSVHARVRAAASALELVGLDGCARRDPATLSGGQRQRVALARALVSRPRVLLLDEALSAFDEPLRDHLRLELHALTRELGLTVVHVTHDRSEALGLADRVAVLDAGRIQEVGAPDALVTRPGSAFVARFLTDATLIPGEVDAAGFRAHGHPLRLSRDAAMPASGPAQAALLPAEIVVAPAADGDAVVRSALFTPEGSDLMLDWAGIPLRARTRGTRPRVGEPMRVSVGAALVYSDGPGVGAGAVDAALGAAVGDDAPERRREVSLA
;
A
#
# COMPACT_ATOMS: atom_id res chain seq x y z
N MET A 1 -23.13 10.66 -15.21
CA MET A 1 -23.65 12.01 -15.49
C MET A 1 -22.67 12.71 -16.43
N THR A 2 -22.94 12.72 -17.74
CA THR A 2 -22.02 13.27 -18.75
C THR A 2 -22.36 14.74 -18.98
N ILE A 3 -21.46 15.65 -18.61
CA ILE A 3 -21.56 17.06 -18.98
C ILE A 3 -21.08 17.15 -20.44
N ALA A 4 -22.01 17.04 -21.39
CA ALA A 4 -21.70 17.27 -22.79
C ALA A 4 -21.39 18.77 -22.99
N ARG A 5 -20.14 19.09 -23.36
CA ARG A 5 -19.78 20.45 -23.80
C ARG A 5 -20.33 20.64 -25.22
N PRO A 6 -21.36 21.48 -25.44
CA PRO A 6 -22.05 21.55 -26.73
C PRO A 6 -21.17 22.07 -27.88
N ASP A 7 -20.07 22.77 -27.55
CA ASP A 7 -19.19 23.47 -28.49
C ASP A 7 -18.06 22.63 -29.12
N VAL A 8 -17.98 21.33 -28.85
CA VAL A 8 -16.88 20.49 -29.36
C VAL A 8 -17.29 19.81 -30.66
N SER A 9 -16.62 20.14 -31.77
CA SER A 9 -16.88 19.53 -33.09
C SER A 9 -16.72 18.00 -33.07
N VAL A 10 -17.46 17.30 -33.94
CA VAL A 10 -17.36 15.83 -34.08
C VAL A 10 -15.90 15.38 -34.28
N HIS A 11 -15.18 16.06 -35.17
CA HIS A 11 -13.76 15.79 -35.43
C HIS A 11 -12.89 15.95 -34.19
N ALA A 12 -13.13 16.99 -33.38
CA ALA A 12 -12.39 17.19 -32.14
C ALA A 12 -12.69 16.09 -31.10
N ARG A 13 -13.94 15.62 -31.01
CA ARG A 13 -14.32 14.50 -30.13
C ARG A 13 -13.66 13.19 -30.55
N VAL A 14 -13.66 12.88 -31.85
CA VAL A 14 -13.03 11.68 -32.39
C VAL A 14 -11.51 11.69 -32.13
N ARG A 15 -10.84 12.83 -32.34
CA ARG A 15 -9.41 12.95 -32.02
C ARG A 15 -9.14 12.78 -30.53
N ALA A 16 -9.92 13.42 -29.67
CA ALA A 16 -9.76 13.28 -28.21
C ALA A 16 -9.98 11.83 -27.74
N ALA A 17 -10.98 11.14 -28.30
CA ALA A 17 -11.24 9.74 -27.99
C ALA A 17 -10.11 8.83 -28.49
N ALA A 18 -9.56 9.09 -29.67
CA ALA A 18 -8.40 8.37 -30.18
C ALA A 18 -7.21 8.56 -29.22
N SER A 19 -6.80 9.79 -28.92
CA SER A 19 -5.69 10.04 -27.99
C SER A 19 -5.92 9.42 -26.61
N ALA A 20 -7.15 9.45 -26.08
CA ALA A 20 -7.46 8.79 -24.80
C ALA A 20 -7.31 7.26 -24.86
N LEU A 21 -7.61 6.64 -26.00
CA LEU A 21 -7.39 5.21 -26.22
C LEU A 21 -5.89 4.87 -26.33
N GLU A 22 -5.10 5.73 -26.99
CA GLU A 22 -3.64 5.58 -27.07
C GLU A 22 -3.00 5.67 -25.67
N LEU A 23 -3.43 6.62 -24.83
CA LEU A 23 -2.96 6.75 -23.44
C LEU A 23 -3.23 5.52 -22.58
N VAL A 24 -4.30 4.79 -22.89
CA VAL A 24 -4.59 3.52 -22.21
C VAL A 24 -4.14 2.32 -23.04
N GLY A 25 -3.24 2.47 -24.02
CA GLY A 25 -2.68 1.42 -24.89
C GLY A 25 -3.70 0.55 -25.64
N LEU A 26 -4.80 1.16 -26.08
CA LEU A 26 -5.84 0.56 -26.91
C LEU A 26 -5.84 1.13 -28.33
N ASP A 27 -4.66 1.43 -28.87
CA ASP A 27 -4.46 1.89 -30.24
C ASP A 27 -5.22 1.01 -31.24
N GLY A 28 -5.93 1.64 -32.18
CA GLY A 28 -6.69 0.93 -33.20
C GLY A 28 -7.99 0.23 -32.73
N CYS A 29 -8.32 0.26 -31.42
CA CYS A 29 -9.57 -0.33 -30.92
C CYS A 29 -10.79 0.59 -31.08
N ALA A 30 -10.61 1.81 -31.59
CA ALA A 30 -11.65 2.85 -31.63
C ALA A 30 -12.94 2.48 -32.38
N ARG A 31 -12.89 1.53 -33.32
CA ARG A 31 -14.06 1.07 -34.10
C ARG A 31 -14.57 -0.32 -33.71
N ARG A 32 -13.95 -0.97 -32.72
CA ARG A 32 -14.37 -2.31 -32.30
C ARG A 32 -15.67 -2.24 -31.53
N ASP A 33 -16.50 -3.27 -31.68
CA ASP A 33 -17.73 -3.40 -30.90
C ASP A 33 -17.36 -3.67 -29.42
N PRO A 34 -17.88 -2.90 -28.45
CA PRO A 34 -17.65 -3.12 -27.02
C PRO A 34 -17.92 -4.56 -26.54
N ALA A 35 -18.86 -5.27 -27.15
CA ALA A 35 -19.17 -6.66 -26.84
C ALA A 35 -18.03 -7.63 -27.23
N THR A 36 -17.19 -7.24 -28.18
CA THR A 36 -16.04 -8.05 -28.65
C THR A 36 -14.75 -7.80 -27.88
N LEU A 37 -14.74 -6.81 -26.98
CA LEU A 37 -13.58 -6.48 -26.15
C LEU A 37 -13.47 -7.46 -24.97
N SER A 38 -12.24 -7.80 -24.57
CA SER A 38 -12.00 -8.55 -23.33
C SER A 38 -12.42 -7.73 -22.09
N GLY A 39 -12.55 -8.39 -20.93
CA GLY A 39 -12.86 -7.70 -19.67
C GLY A 39 -11.91 -6.54 -19.36
N GLY A 40 -10.59 -6.79 -19.46
CA GLY A 40 -9.57 -5.77 -19.27
C GLY A 40 -9.64 -4.66 -20.34
N GLN A 41 -9.89 -4.99 -21.61
CA GLN A 41 -10.07 -3.97 -22.65
C GLN A 41 -11.28 -3.06 -22.35
N ARG A 42 -12.39 -3.60 -21.85
CA ARG A 42 -13.56 -2.80 -21.45
C ARG A 42 -13.25 -1.86 -20.27
N GLN A 43 -12.46 -2.31 -19.30
CA GLN A 43 -12.02 -1.44 -18.20
C GLN A 43 -11.08 -0.32 -18.69
N ARG A 44 -10.15 -0.61 -19.60
CA ARG A 44 -9.28 0.40 -20.23
C ARG A 44 -10.10 1.43 -21.01
N VAL A 45 -11.15 1.02 -21.74
CA VAL A 45 -12.10 1.94 -22.37
C VAL A 45 -12.82 2.82 -21.33
N ALA A 46 -13.19 2.27 -20.17
CA ALA A 46 -13.81 3.04 -19.09
C ALA A 46 -12.86 4.11 -18.53
N LEU A 47 -11.58 3.77 -18.36
CA LEU A 47 -10.54 4.71 -17.96
C LEU A 47 -10.32 5.81 -19.01
N ALA A 48 -10.18 5.44 -20.29
CA ALA A 48 -10.08 6.41 -21.39
C ALA A 48 -11.28 7.38 -21.42
N ARG A 49 -12.49 6.85 -21.17
CA ARG A 49 -13.71 7.67 -21.08
C ARG A 49 -13.69 8.65 -19.90
N ALA A 50 -13.03 8.31 -18.80
CA ALA A 50 -12.85 9.27 -17.69
C ALA A 50 -11.83 10.36 -18.09
N LEU A 51 -10.70 9.95 -18.67
CA LEU A 51 -9.59 10.84 -19.03
C LEU A 51 -9.88 11.80 -20.18
N VAL A 52 -10.72 11.41 -21.15
CA VAL A 52 -11.06 12.26 -22.31
C VAL A 52 -11.66 13.62 -21.91
N SER A 53 -12.28 13.68 -20.72
CA SER A 53 -12.87 14.90 -20.18
C SER A 53 -11.85 15.86 -19.55
N ARG A 54 -10.58 15.44 -19.42
CA ARG A 54 -9.51 16.13 -18.70
C ARG A 54 -10.00 16.61 -17.32
N PRO A 55 -10.43 15.68 -16.44
CA PRO A 55 -10.99 16.05 -15.15
C PRO A 55 -9.91 16.71 -14.27
N ARG A 56 -10.31 17.47 -13.25
CA ARG A 56 -9.37 17.92 -12.21
C ARG A 56 -9.11 16.83 -11.16
N VAL A 57 -10.11 15.98 -10.94
CA VAL A 57 -10.09 14.90 -9.96
C VAL A 57 -10.55 13.62 -10.64
N LEU A 58 -9.78 12.55 -10.51
CA LEU A 58 -10.10 11.21 -10.98
C LEU A 58 -10.33 10.30 -9.78
N LEU A 59 -11.51 9.69 -9.72
CA LEU A 59 -11.86 8.70 -8.69
C LEU A 59 -11.78 7.32 -9.32
N LEU A 60 -10.97 6.44 -8.76
CA LEU A 60 -10.77 5.07 -9.19
C LEU A 60 -11.21 4.14 -8.06
N ASP A 61 -12.20 3.30 -8.33
CA ASP A 61 -12.73 2.33 -7.37
C ASP A 61 -12.42 0.92 -7.87
N GLU A 62 -11.43 0.27 -7.25
CA GLU A 62 -10.95 -1.07 -7.62
C GLU A 62 -10.60 -1.21 -9.11
N ALA A 63 -10.19 -0.09 -9.73
CA ALA A 63 -10.14 0.03 -11.19
C ALA A 63 -9.10 -0.87 -11.85
N LEU A 64 -8.06 -1.30 -11.11
CA LEU A 64 -6.97 -2.13 -11.63
C LEU A 64 -7.05 -3.61 -11.21
N SER A 65 -8.00 -3.96 -10.35
CA SER A 65 -8.10 -5.29 -9.73
C SER A 65 -8.35 -6.43 -10.72
N ALA A 66 -9.03 -6.17 -11.85
CA ALA A 66 -9.42 -7.21 -12.80
C ALA A 66 -8.41 -7.42 -13.95
N PHE A 67 -7.26 -6.75 -13.92
CA PHE A 67 -6.16 -6.99 -14.86
C PHE A 67 -5.24 -8.10 -14.34
N ASP A 68 -4.62 -8.83 -15.25
CA ASP A 68 -3.50 -9.72 -14.96
C ASP A 68 -2.25 -8.94 -14.56
N GLU A 69 -1.35 -9.56 -13.80
CA GLU A 69 -0.21 -8.88 -13.16
C GLU A 69 0.63 -8.03 -14.12
N PRO A 70 1.06 -8.53 -15.31
CA PRO A 70 1.92 -7.75 -16.19
C PRO A 70 1.24 -6.49 -16.74
N LEU A 71 -0.05 -6.60 -17.09
CA LEU A 71 -0.81 -5.45 -17.59
C LEU A 71 -1.14 -4.48 -16.44
N ARG A 72 -1.46 -5.00 -15.26
CA ARG A 72 -1.72 -4.22 -14.06
C ARG A 72 -0.52 -3.34 -13.72
N ASP A 73 0.67 -3.92 -13.68
CA ASP A 73 1.91 -3.20 -13.37
C ASP A 73 2.23 -2.13 -14.41
N HIS A 74 2.05 -2.45 -15.71
CA HIS A 74 2.20 -1.45 -16.77
C HIS A 74 1.22 -0.28 -16.58
N LEU A 75 -0.06 -0.57 -16.34
CA LEU A 75 -1.08 0.47 -16.14
C LEU A 75 -0.85 1.30 -14.87
N ARG A 76 -0.30 0.71 -13.79
CA ARG A 76 0.09 1.45 -12.59
C ARG A 76 1.15 2.50 -12.90
N LEU A 77 2.18 2.13 -13.67
CA LEU A 77 3.24 3.05 -14.09
C LEU A 77 2.70 4.17 -14.99
N GLU A 78 1.88 3.83 -15.97
CA GLU A 78 1.24 4.81 -16.85
C GLU A 78 0.33 5.76 -16.06
N LEU A 79 -0.49 5.25 -15.15
CA LEU A 79 -1.33 6.09 -14.30
C LEU A 79 -0.51 7.03 -13.42
N HIS A 80 0.59 6.57 -12.85
CA HIS A 80 1.50 7.43 -12.09
C HIS A 80 2.07 8.54 -12.96
N ALA A 81 2.57 8.20 -14.15
CA ALA A 81 3.13 9.16 -15.09
C ALA A 81 2.09 10.20 -15.54
N LEU A 82 0.90 9.75 -15.95
CA LEU A 82 -0.22 10.58 -16.39
C LEU A 82 -0.69 11.54 -15.29
N THR A 83 -0.75 11.06 -14.05
CA THR A 83 -1.17 11.88 -12.91
C THR A 83 -0.25 13.09 -12.72
N ARG A 84 1.06 12.86 -12.86
CA ARG A 84 2.08 13.92 -12.76
C ARG A 84 2.09 14.84 -13.98
N GLU A 85 2.07 14.27 -15.19
CA GLU A 85 2.12 15.05 -16.43
C GLU A 85 0.92 16.00 -16.57
N LEU A 86 -0.28 15.51 -16.21
CA LEU A 86 -1.53 16.25 -16.38
C LEU A 86 -1.93 17.05 -15.14
N GLY A 87 -1.19 16.94 -14.03
CA GLY A 87 -1.52 17.58 -12.75
C GLY A 87 -2.89 17.16 -12.22
N LEU A 88 -3.21 15.87 -12.33
CA LEU A 88 -4.47 15.31 -11.87
C LEU A 88 -4.40 15.03 -10.37
N THR A 89 -5.50 15.25 -9.65
CA THR A 89 -5.67 14.65 -8.33
C THR A 89 -6.36 13.30 -8.48
N VAL A 90 -5.73 12.22 -8.02
CA VAL A 90 -6.31 10.88 -8.09
C VAL A 90 -6.65 10.39 -6.68
N VAL A 91 -7.88 9.92 -6.50
CA VAL A 91 -8.26 9.13 -5.32
C VAL A 91 -8.50 7.72 -5.79
N HIS A 92 -7.69 6.80 -5.29
CA HIS A 92 -7.72 5.40 -5.68
C HIS A 92 -8.08 4.52 -4.49
N VAL A 93 -9.16 3.75 -4.63
CA VAL A 93 -9.62 2.79 -3.63
C VAL A 93 -9.23 1.40 -4.08
N THR A 94 -8.50 0.69 -3.23
CA THR A 94 -8.01 -0.66 -3.51
C THR A 94 -7.88 -1.46 -2.22
N HIS A 95 -8.05 -2.77 -2.33
CA HIS A 95 -7.71 -3.76 -1.30
C HIS A 95 -6.31 -4.34 -1.49
N ASP A 96 -5.61 -4.01 -2.59
CA ASP A 96 -4.24 -4.42 -2.85
C ASP A 96 -3.25 -3.46 -2.18
N ARG A 97 -2.48 -4.01 -1.23
CA ARG A 97 -1.48 -3.25 -0.44
C ARG A 97 -0.31 -2.77 -1.30
N SER A 98 0.15 -3.59 -2.23
CA SER A 98 1.25 -3.23 -3.13
C SER A 98 0.84 -2.08 -4.04
N GLU A 99 -0.43 -2.06 -4.47
CA GLU A 99 -0.98 -0.97 -5.26
C GLU A 99 -1.05 0.34 -4.48
N ALA A 100 -1.59 0.30 -3.26
CA ALA A 100 -1.68 1.47 -2.40
C ALA A 100 -0.30 2.06 -2.10
N LEU A 101 0.68 1.20 -1.74
CA LEU A 101 2.03 1.62 -1.39
C LEU A 101 2.88 2.04 -2.60
N GLY A 102 2.63 1.47 -3.78
CA GLY A 102 3.43 1.70 -4.99
C GLY A 102 3.00 2.90 -5.83
N LEU A 103 1.72 3.29 -5.78
CA LEU A 103 1.18 4.37 -6.62
C LEU A 103 0.98 5.69 -5.86
N ALA A 104 0.63 5.62 -4.58
CA ALA A 104 0.10 6.76 -3.86
C ALA A 104 1.19 7.62 -3.20
N ASP A 105 1.04 8.94 -3.27
CA ASP A 105 1.84 9.84 -2.44
C ASP A 105 1.48 9.69 -0.96
N ARG A 106 0.22 9.33 -0.67
CA ARG A 106 -0.32 9.11 0.66
C ARG A 106 -1.37 8.01 0.65
N VAL A 107 -1.39 7.21 1.71
CA VAL A 107 -2.36 6.11 1.90
C VAL A 107 -3.21 6.41 3.13
N ALA A 108 -4.53 6.30 2.99
CA ALA A 108 -5.46 6.27 4.10
C ALA A 108 -5.84 4.82 4.38
N VAL A 109 -5.60 4.35 5.61
CA VAL A 109 -5.99 3.00 6.05
C VAL A 109 -7.34 3.10 6.74
N LEU A 110 -8.31 2.31 6.27
CA LEU A 110 -9.65 2.27 6.83
C LEU A 110 -9.92 0.95 7.56
N ASP A 111 -10.65 1.04 8.67
CA ASP A 111 -11.21 -0.10 9.40
C ASP A 111 -12.62 0.25 9.89
N ALA A 112 -13.57 -0.64 9.67
CA ALA A 112 -14.97 -0.48 10.06
C ALA A 112 -15.57 0.91 9.71
N GLY A 113 -15.24 1.43 8.53
CA GLY A 113 -15.71 2.74 8.04
C GLY A 113 -15.03 3.95 8.69
N ARG A 114 -13.96 3.76 9.47
CA ARG A 114 -13.16 4.83 10.07
C ARG A 114 -11.73 4.80 9.55
N ILE A 115 -11.20 5.98 9.25
CA ILE A 115 -9.77 6.13 8.96
C ILE A 115 -8.99 5.87 10.25
N GLN A 116 -8.11 4.87 10.20
CA GLN A 116 -7.20 4.55 11.29
C GLN A 116 -5.94 5.39 11.21
N GLU A 117 -5.43 5.63 10.00
CA GLU A 117 -4.19 6.37 9.78
C GLU A 117 -4.12 6.92 8.37
N VAL A 118 -3.46 8.06 8.19
CA VAL A 118 -3.12 8.61 6.88
C VAL A 118 -1.67 9.05 6.88
N GLY A 119 -0.86 8.50 5.98
CA GLY A 119 0.56 8.79 5.94
C GLY A 119 1.19 8.53 4.57
N ALA A 120 2.46 8.90 4.44
CA ALA A 120 3.26 8.47 3.30
C ALA A 120 3.49 6.95 3.38
N PRO A 121 3.59 6.24 2.24
CA PRO A 121 3.80 4.78 2.22
C PRO A 121 4.97 4.32 3.08
N ASP A 122 6.12 5.01 2.99
CA ASP A 122 7.34 4.67 3.75
C ASP A 122 7.11 4.74 5.27
N ALA A 123 6.45 5.81 5.74
CA ALA A 123 6.15 5.98 7.17
C ALA A 123 5.18 4.92 7.68
N LEU A 124 4.15 4.60 6.89
CA LEU A 124 3.15 3.58 7.25
C LEU A 124 3.72 2.17 7.32
N VAL A 125 4.76 1.88 6.54
CA VAL A 125 5.44 0.56 6.54
C VAL A 125 6.49 0.49 7.64
N THR A 126 7.27 1.55 7.86
CA THR A 126 8.40 1.52 8.80
C THR A 126 8.01 1.85 10.24
N ARG A 127 7.03 2.76 10.42
CA ARG A 127 6.56 3.23 11.73
C ARG A 127 5.04 3.43 11.74
N PRO A 128 4.25 2.37 11.52
CA PRO A 128 2.80 2.44 11.64
C PRO A 128 2.39 3.00 13.01
N GLY A 129 1.37 3.86 13.03
CA GLY A 129 0.88 4.50 14.25
C GLY A 129 0.06 3.59 15.17
N SER A 130 -0.24 2.36 14.75
CA SER A 130 -0.97 1.38 15.57
C SER A 130 -0.64 -0.07 15.23
N ALA A 131 -0.88 -0.96 16.20
CA ALA A 131 -0.77 -2.41 15.99
C ALA A 131 -1.68 -2.92 14.86
N PHE A 132 -2.86 -2.31 14.69
CA PHE A 132 -3.76 -2.64 13.58
C PHE A 132 -3.11 -2.33 12.23
N VAL A 133 -2.60 -1.11 12.04
CA VAL A 133 -1.98 -0.68 10.78
C VAL A 133 -0.71 -1.49 10.51
N ALA A 134 0.10 -1.78 11.53
CA ALA A 134 1.26 -2.65 11.41
C ALA A 134 0.86 -4.05 10.89
N ARG A 135 -0.14 -4.68 11.51
CA ARG A 135 -0.62 -5.99 11.08
C ARG A 135 -1.22 -5.94 9.67
N PHE A 136 -2.01 -4.92 9.38
CA PHE A 136 -2.72 -4.79 8.11
C PHE A 136 -1.77 -4.53 6.95
N LEU A 137 -0.85 -3.56 7.05
CA LEU A 137 0.00 -3.18 5.93
C LEU A 137 1.23 -4.08 5.79
N THR A 138 1.85 -4.50 6.89
CA THR A 138 3.16 -5.18 6.84
C THR A 138 3.10 -6.66 7.19
N ASP A 139 1.92 -7.22 7.44
CA ASP A 139 1.74 -8.58 7.99
C ASP A 139 2.53 -8.79 9.30
N ALA A 140 2.62 -7.74 10.14
CA ALA A 140 3.33 -7.84 11.41
C ALA A 140 2.72 -8.90 12.34
N THR A 141 3.58 -9.69 12.98
CA THR A 141 3.16 -10.59 14.06
C THR A 141 2.98 -9.77 15.34
N LEU A 142 1.77 -9.78 15.89
CA LEU A 142 1.45 -9.09 17.15
C LEU A 142 1.59 -10.05 18.32
N ILE A 143 2.38 -9.68 19.32
CA ILE A 143 2.59 -10.45 20.55
C ILE A 143 2.09 -9.64 21.74
N PRO A 144 1.09 -10.14 22.49
CA PRO A 144 0.61 -9.47 23.69
C PRO A 144 1.61 -9.57 24.83
N GLY A 145 1.64 -8.55 25.67
CA GLY A 145 2.54 -8.48 26.81
C GLY A 145 2.27 -7.28 27.72
N GLU A 146 3.26 -6.97 28.53
CA GLU A 146 3.25 -5.83 29.44
C GLU A 146 4.54 -5.02 29.30
N VAL A 147 4.42 -3.70 29.45
CA VAL A 147 5.56 -2.79 29.56
C VAL A 147 5.76 -2.39 31.01
N ASP A 148 7.00 -2.48 31.48
CA ASP A 148 7.45 -2.01 32.79
C ASP A 148 8.70 -1.13 32.65
N ALA A 149 9.36 -0.82 33.77
CA ALA A 149 10.57 0.00 33.79
C ALA A 149 11.76 -0.64 33.03
N ALA A 150 11.80 -1.97 32.90
CA ALA A 150 12.85 -2.69 32.19
C ALA A 150 12.58 -2.78 30.67
N GLY A 151 11.31 -2.72 30.27
CA GLY A 151 10.90 -2.72 28.86
C GLY A 151 9.65 -3.57 28.64
N PHE A 152 9.58 -4.26 27.50
CA PHE A 152 8.44 -5.11 27.15
C PHE A 152 8.69 -6.57 27.50
N ARG A 153 7.67 -7.21 28.09
CA ARG A 153 7.63 -8.64 28.43
C ARG A 153 6.43 -9.30 27.76
N ALA A 154 6.68 -10.22 26.84
CA ALA A 154 5.62 -10.99 26.19
C ALA A 154 4.93 -11.96 27.16
N HIS A 155 3.62 -12.14 26.99
CA HIS A 155 2.83 -13.16 27.68
C HIS A 155 3.04 -14.53 27.05
N GLY A 156 3.43 -15.52 27.85
CA GLY A 156 3.58 -16.91 27.38
C GLY A 156 4.70 -17.15 26.36
N HIS A 157 5.57 -16.15 26.13
CA HIS A 157 6.66 -16.22 25.15
C HIS A 157 7.97 -15.66 25.73
N PRO A 158 9.15 -16.19 25.37
CA PRO A 158 10.44 -15.76 25.91
C PRO A 158 10.87 -14.35 25.47
N LEU A 159 10.21 -13.75 24.48
CA LEU A 159 10.55 -12.41 23.98
C LEU A 159 10.58 -11.37 25.11
N ARG A 160 11.70 -10.67 25.21
CA ARG A 160 11.91 -9.48 26.04
C ARG A 160 12.54 -8.40 25.16
N LEU A 161 12.06 -7.17 25.28
CA LEU A 161 12.64 -6.02 24.61
C LEU A 161 13.09 -5.03 25.67
N SER A 162 14.31 -4.51 25.53
CA SER A 162 14.81 -3.44 26.38
C SER A 162 13.96 -2.19 26.24
N ARG A 163 13.88 -1.39 27.31
CA ARG A 163 13.16 -0.12 27.31
C ARG A 163 13.63 0.80 26.18
N ASP A 164 12.68 1.31 25.42
CA ASP A 164 12.86 2.35 24.39
C ASP A 164 11.98 3.57 24.73
N ALA A 165 12.41 4.76 24.31
CA ALA A 165 11.66 6.01 24.46
C ALA A 165 10.32 5.99 23.70
N ALA A 166 10.21 5.21 22.62
CA ALA A 166 8.98 5.05 21.85
C ALA A 166 7.95 4.10 22.51
N MET A 167 8.33 3.36 23.56
CA MET A 167 7.40 2.46 24.26
C MET A 167 6.41 3.22 25.14
N PRO A 168 5.21 2.66 25.37
CA PRO A 168 4.28 3.14 26.39
C PRO A 168 4.93 3.26 27.78
N ALA A 169 4.39 4.14 28.63
CA ALA A 169 4.92 4.37 29.98
C ALA A 169 4.97 3.07 30.81
N SER A 170 3.85 2.36 30.90
CA SER A 170 3.72 1.02 31.50
C SER A 170 2.34 0.43 31.18
N GLY A 171 2.15 -0.86 31.49
CA GLY A 171 0.85 -1.54 31.42
C GLY A 171 0.71 -2.48 30.21
N PRO A 172 -0.51 -2.98 29.95
CA PRO A 172 -0.78 -3.89 28.84
C PRO A 172 -0.41 -3.29 27.48
N ALA A 173 0.27 -4.08 26.67
CA ALA A 173 0.81 -3.64 25.39
C ALA A 173 0.89 -4.78 24.38
N GLN A 174 1.10 -4.43 23.11
CA GLN A 174 1.36 -5.36 22.02
C GLN A 174 2.65 -4.98 21.31
N ALA A 175 3.57 -5.94 21.21
CA ALA A 175 4.74 -5.82 20.35
C ALA A 175 4.38 -6.27 18.93
N ALA A 176 4.60 -5.40 17.95
CA ALA A 176 4.51 -5.73 16.54
C ALA A 176 5.90 -6.04 15.99
N LEU A 177 6.05 -7.26 15.49
CA LEU A 177 7.24 -7.76 14.83
C LEU A 177 7.05 -7.67 13.33
N LEU A 178 7.72 -6.70 12.70
CA LEU A 178 7.64 -6.48 11.27
C LEU A 178 8.51 -7.52 10.56
N PRO A 179 8.04 -8.22 9.51
CA PRO A 179 8.82 -9.27 8.85
C PRO A 179 10.18 -8.78 8.31
N ALA A 180 10.29 -7.49 7.95
CA ALA A 180 11.54 -6.88 7.50
C ALA A 180 12.58 -6.70 8.62
N GLU A 181 12.14 -6.66 9.88
CA GLU A 181 12.97 -6.51 11.08
C GLU A 181 13.32 -7.87 11.72
N ILE A 182 12.87 -8.98 11.12
CA ILE A 182 13.13 -10.32 11.61
C ILE A 182 14.28 -10.94 10.84
N VAL A 183 15.38 -11.19 11.55
CA VAL A 183 16.56 -11.87 11.03
C VAL A 183 16.50 -13.32 11.44
N VAL A 184 16.65 -14.22 10.48
CA VAL A 184 16.60 -15.66 10.70
C VAL A 184 17.82 -16.35 10.10
N ALA A 185 18.39 -17.28 10.85
CA ALA A 185 19.57 -18.02 10.44
C ALA A 185 19.45 -19.51 10.82
N PRO A 186 19.96 -20.44 9.98
CA PRO A 186 20.08 -21.84 10.35
C PRO A 186 20.85 -22.06 11.64
N ALA A 187 20.26 -22.82 12.57
CA ALA A 187 20.88 -23.14 13.85
C ALA A 187 20.33 -24.48 14.38
N ALA A 188 21.22 -25.45 14.64
CA ALA A 188 20.81 -26.77 15.12
C ALA A 188 20.06 -26.73 16.47
N ASP A 189 20.37 -25.75 17.30
CA ASP A 189 19.73 -25.45 18.59
C ASP A 189 18.73 -24.28 18.49
N GLY A 190 18.26 -23.98 17.28
CA GLY A 190 17.34 -22.89 16.97
C GLY A 190 16.06 -22.89 17.81
N ASP A 191 15.54 -21.70 18.09
CA ASP A 191 14.34 -21.47 18.89
C ASP A 191 13.05 -21.40 18.06
N ALA A 192 13.16 -21.52 16.75
CA ALA A 192 12.03 -21.62 15.82
C ALA A 192 12.19 -22.78 14.84
N VAL A 193 11.08 -23.23 14.26
CA VAL A 193 11.07 -24.30 13.25
C VAL A 193 10.33 -23.84 12.00
N VAL A 194 10.89 -24.09 10.82
CA VAL A 194 10.25 -23.75 9.54
C VAL A 194 8.99 -24.60 9.34
N ARG A 195 7.84 -23.94 9.21
CA ARG A 195 6.55 -24.58 8.89
C ARG A 195 6.23 -24.52 7.40
N SER A 196 6.59 -23.41 6.75
CA SER A 196 6.45 -23.23 5.30
C SER A 196 7.59 -22.36 4.79
N ALA A 197 8.02 -22.62 3.56
CA ALA A 197 9.02 -21.84 2.85
C ALA A 197 8.59 -21.66 1.40
N LEU A 198 8.36 -20.41 1.01
CA LEU A 198 8.06 -20.02 -0.36
C LEU A 198 9.33 -19.47 -1.02
N PHE A 199 9.59 -19.93 -2.23
CA PHE A 199 10.70 -19.41 -3.03
C PHE A 199 10.46 -17.94 -3.36
N THR A 200 11.50 -17.12 -3.18
CA THR A 200 11.60 -15.80 -3.80
C THR A 200 12.93 -15.69 -4.54
N PRO A 201 13.07 -14.81 -5.54
CA PRO A 201 14.35 -14.60 -6.21
C PRO A 201 15.48 -14.23 -5.25
N GLU A 202 15.17 -13.49 -4.18
CA GLU A 202 16.13 -13.03 -3.17
C GLU A 202 16.44 -14.07 -2.10
N GLY A 203 15.60 -15.09 -1.90
CA GLY A 203 15.77 -16.10 -0.86
C GLY A 203 14.50 -16.89 -0.60
N SER A 204 13.88 -16.72 0.57
CA SER A 204 12.61 -17.38 0.91
C SER A 204 11.74 -16.50 1.80
N ASP A 205 10.42 -16.55 1.56
CA ASP A 205 9.41 -16.05 2.49
C ASP A 205 8.98 -17.22 3.38
N LEU A 206 9.17 -17.07 4.68
CA LEU A 206 9.08 -18.14 5.65
C LEU A 206 7.90 -17.92 6.58
N MET A 207 7.24 -19.03 6.92
CA MET A 207 6.40 -19.11 8.11
C MET A 207 7.10 -20.03 9.12
N LEU A 208 7.39 -19.49 10.28
CA LEU A 208 8.05 -20.18 11.39
C LEU A 208 7.06 -20.43 12.52
N ASP A 209 7.24 -21.53 13.25
CA ASP A 209 6.73 -21.69 14.60
C ASP A 209 7.86 -21.27 15.56
N TRP A 210 7.70 -20.11 16.19
CA TRP A 210 8.65 -19.56 17.15
C TRP A 210 8.05 -19.66 18.55
N ALA A 211 8.48 -20.68 19.29
CA ALA A 211 7.96 -21.02 20.62
C ALA A 211 6.42 -20.98 20.73
N GLY A 212 5.71 -21.51 19.73
CA GLY A 212 4.24 -21.57 19.67
C GLY A 212 3.57 -20.39 18.96
N ILE A 213 4.33 -19.37 18.55
CA ILE A 213 3.82 -18.20 17.82
C ILE A 213 4.16 -18.31 16.33
N PRO A 214 3.18 -18.16 15.42
CA PRO A 214 3.46 -18.06 13.99
C PRO A 214 4.17 -16.75 13.67
N LEU A 215 5.37 -16.86 13.11
CA LEU A 215 6.21 -15.72 12.77
C LEU A 215 6.54 -15.74 11.29
N ARG A 216 6.27 -14.62 10.60
CA ARG A 216 6.68 -14.43 9.21
C ARG A 216 8.04 -13.74 9.17
N ALA A 217 8.93 -14.26 8.33
CA ALA A 217 10.27 -13.71 8.14
C ALA A 217 10.71 -13.92 6.69
N ARG A 218 11.73 -13.18 6.25
CA ARG A 218 12.34 -13.36 4.93
C ARG A 218 13.83 -13.64 5.07
N THR A 219 14.33 -14.61 4.30
CA THR A 219 15.78 -14.83 4.15
C THR A 219 16.30 -14.18 2.87
N ARG A 220 17.57 -13.81 2.89
CA ARG A 220 18.34 -13.47 1.69
C ARG A 220 19.42 -14.51 1.44
N GLY A 221 19.48 -15.06 0.23
CA GLY A 221 20.51 -16.02 -0.20
C GLY A 221 20.40 -17.43 0.40
N THR A 222 19.70 -17.63 1.51
CA THR A 222 19.44 -18.94 2.11
C THR A 222 18.03 -19.44 1.78
N ARG A 223 17.89 -20.76 1.67
CA ARG A 223 16.62 -21.44 1.38
C ARG A 223 16.36 -22.58 2.36
N PRO A 224 15.92 -22.25 3.58
CA PRO A 224 15.61 -23.25 4.60
C PRO A 224 14.51 -24.20 4.15
N ARG A 225 14.55 -25.45 4.63
CA ARG A 225 13.51 -26.45 4.37
C ARG A 225 12.51 -26.51 5.52
N VAL A 226 11.30 -26.97 5.22
CA VAL A 226 10.30 -27.28 6.27
C VAL A 226 10.88 -28.29 7.26
N GLY A 227 10.71 -28.01 8.55
CA GLY A 227 11.26 -28.77 9.67
C GLY A 227 12.66 -28.35 10.10
N GLU A 228 13.32 -27.45 9.37
CA GLU A 228 14.67 -26.99 9.73
C GLU A 228 14.62 -26.04 10.95
N PRO A 229 15.48 -26.25 11.96
CA PRO A 229 15.54 -25.37 13.13
C PRO A 229 16.29 -24.08 12.81
N MET A 230 15.66 -22.94 13.10
CA MET A 230 16.13 -21.58 12.85
C MET A 230 16.34 -20.85 14.18
N ARG A 231 17.35 -19.98 14.22
CA ARG A 231 17.45 -18.93 15.24
C ARG A 231 16.75 -17.67 14.76
N VAL A 232 15.88 -17.12 15.60
CA VAL A 232 15.21 -15.83 15.36
C VAL A 232 15.92 -14.73 16.14
N SER A 233 16.22 -13.64 15.45
CA SER A 233 16.70 -12.39 16.05
C SER A 233 15.77 -11.26 15.62
N VAL A 234 15.26 -10.51 16.60
CA VAL A 234 14.43 -9.31 16.35
C VAL A 234 15.36 -8.11 16.27
N GLY A 235 15.47 -7.49 15.08
CA GLY A 235 16.24 -6.27 14.86
C GLY A 235 15.59 -5.06 15.52
N ALA A 236 14.32 -4.83 15.19
CA ALA A 236 13.48 -3.84 15.84
C ALA A 236 12.05 -4.37 16.05
N ALA A 237 11.36 -3.81 17.03
CA ALA A 237 9.96 -4.08 17.30
C ALA A 237 9.27 -2.78 17.73
N LEU A 238 8.03 -2.61 17.31
CA LEU A 238 7.21 -1.48 17.71
C LEU A 238 6.29 -1.94 18.83
N VAL A 239 6.14 -1.16 19.90
CA VAL A 239 5.29 -1.51 21.03
C VAL A 239 4.18 -0.48 21.18
N TYR A 240 2.93 -0.95 21.17
CA TYR A 240 1.74 -0.12 21.28
C TYR A 240 1.02 -0.43 22.59
N SER A 241 0.43 0.60 23.21
CA SER A 241 -0.51 0.42 24.32
C SER A 241 -1.77 -0.29 23.83
N ASP A 242 -2.37 -1.15 24.67
CA ASP A 242 -3.67 -1.75 24.36
C ASP A 242 -4.76 -0.65 24.31
N GLY A 243 -5.35 -0.44 23.14
CA GLY A 243 -6.39 0.57 22.88
C GLY A 243 -6.58 0.85 21.39
N PRO A 244 -7.72 1.43 20.96
CA PRO A 244 -7.89 1.85 19.58
C PRO A 244 -6.83 2.90 19.22
N GLY A 245 -6.19 2.72 18.05
CA GLY A 245 -5.14 3.60 17.55
C GLY A 245 -5.56 5.07 17.47
N VAL A 246 -4.53 5.94 17.37
CA VAL A 246 -4.55 7.41 17.40
C VAL A 246 -5.90 8.06 17.02
N GLY A 247 -6.41 8.91 17.92
CA GLY A 247 -7.71 9.57 17.79
C GLY A 247 -7.84 10.53 16.59
N ALA A 248 -9.09 10.74 16.18
CA ALA A 248 -9.56 11.51 15.02
C ALA A 248 -8.89 12.88 14.77
N GLY A 249 -8.31 13.52 15.79
CA GLY A 249 -7.63 14.81 15.66
C GLY A 249 -6.35 14.79 14.81
N ALA A 250 -5.63 13.67 14.74
CA ALA A 250 -4.45 13.54 13.87
C ALA A 250 -4.83 13.35 12.40
N VAL A 251 -5.99 12.75 12.14
CA VAL A 251 -6.50 12.44 10.80
C VAL A 251 -6.92 13.70 10.06
N ASP A 252 -7.60 14.64 10.72
CA ASP A 252 -8.02 15.90 10.10
C ASP A 252 -6.84 16.82 9.76
N ALA A 253 -5.83 16.90 10.64
CA ALA A 253 -4.60 17.64 10.36
C ALA A 253 -3.81 17.01 9.19
N ALA A 254 -3.75 15.68 9.15
CA ALA A 254 -3.12 14.95 8.07
C ALA A 254 -3.87 15.18 6.75
N LEU A 255 -5.20 15.08 6.70
CA LEU A 255 -5.98 15.34 5.49
C LEU A 255 -5.91 16.82 5.05
N GLY A 256 -5.88 17.76 6.00
CA GLY A 256 -5.79 19.20 5.75
C GLY A 256 -4.44 19.63 5.15
N ALA A 257 -3.33 19.03 5.56
CA ALA A 257 -2.01 19.29 4.99
C ALA A 257 -1.88 18.88 3.51
N ALA A 258 -2.76 18.01 2.99
CA ALA A 258 -2.78 17.63 1.55
C ALA A 258 -3.39 18.72 0.64
N VAL A 259 -4.05 19.73 1.19
CA VAL A 259 -4.69 20.80 0.40
C VAL A 259 -3.76 22.01 0.23
N GLY A 260 -2.62 22.04 0.92
CA GLY A 260 -1.66 23.14 0.90
C GLY A 260 -0.43 22.87 0.03
N ASP A 261 -0.20 23.78 -0.91
CA ASP A 261 1.11 24.22 -1.43
C ASP A 261 1.73 23.61 -2.70
N ASP A 262 1.03 22.77 -3.47
CA ASP A 262 1.53 22.33 -4.79
C ASP A 262 0.46 22.39 -5.90
N ALA A 263 -0.31 23.48 -5.92
CA ALA A 263 -1.11 23.81 -7.09
C ALA A 263 -0.15 24.33 -8.18
N PRO A 264 -0.04 23.69 -9.36
CA PRO A 264 0.80 24.22 -10.43
C PRO A 264 0.26 25.59 -10.84
N GLU A 265 1.06 26.64 -10.58
CA GLU A 265 0.81 27.99 -11.06
C GLU A 265 0.69 27.95 -12.58
N ARG A 266 -0.55 28.05 -13.08
CA ARG A 266 -0.77 28.22 -14.51
C ARG A 266 -0.25 29.60 -14.90
N ARG A 267 0.89 29.63 -15.62
CA ARG A 267 1.24 30.76 -16.49
C ARG A 267 0.10 31.02 -17.45
N ARG A 268 -0.67 32.08 -17.18
CA ARG A 268 -1.47 32.77 -18.18
C ARG A 268 -0.51 33.66 -18.96
N GLU A 269 -0.08 33.23 -20.13
CA GLU A 269 0.33 34.18 -21.17
C GLU A 269 -0.84 34.36 -22.13
N VAL A 270 -1.54 35.46 -21.89
CA VAL A 270 -2.27 36.18 -22.93
C VAL A 270 -1.19 36.90 -23.73
N SER A 271 -1.08 36.63 -25.03
CA SER A 271 -0.51 37.60 -25.96
C SER A 271 -1.41 37.73 -27.16
N LEU A 272 -1.93 38.94 -27.31
CA LEU A 272 -2.57 39.48 -28.50
C LEU A 272 -1.54 39.57 -29.63
N ALA A 273 -1.91 39.07 -30.80
CA ALA A 273 -1.74 39.70 -32.11
C ALA A 273 -2.64 38.95 -33.12
#